data_AF-A0A6V8KGN2-F1
#
_entry.id   AF-A0A6V8KGN2-F1
#
_cell.length_a   1.000
_cell.length_b   1.000
_cell.length_c   1.000
_cell.angle_alpha   90.00
_cell.angle_beta   90.00
_cell.angle_gamma   90.00
#
_symmetry.space_group_name_H-M   'P 1'
#
loop_
_entity.id
_entity.type
_entity.pdbx_description
1 polymer ?
#
loop_
_entity_poly.entity_id
_entity_poly.type
_entity_poly.pdbx_seq_one_letter_code
_entity_poly.pdbx_strand_id
1 'polypeptide(L)'
;MWRAYRQGEWCTPAAGSTDPALRADRIWGAVQDLAVGYGYRPGRAAAIFGALLLGGTAYFAAVPDCAGAGGLCPVNAGDQRTWDPFLYVLDVLVPIVDIGHEKAWNPNGPDKVVMIALLVSGWVYATALVAAAGRALSRS
;
A
#
# COMPACT_ATOMS: atom_id res chain seq x y z
N MET A 1 -2.97 -21.68 4.40
CA MET A 1 -3.03 -22.95 3.65
C MET A 1 -3.49 -24.07 4.59
N TRP A 2 -4.79 -24.09 4.93
CA TRP A 2 -5.39 -25.16 5.75
C TRP A 2 -6.80 -25.43 5.22
N ARG A 3 -6.91 -26.24 4.17
CA ARG A 3 -8.18 -26.88 3.82
C ARG A 3 -8.12 -28.31 4.34
N ALA A 4 -8.99 -28.60 5.30
CA ALA A 4 -9.20 -29.94 5.81
C ALA A 4 -9.59 -30.86 4.64
N TYR A 5 -8.67 -31.75 4.27
CA TYR A 5 -8.89 -32.87 3.38
C TYR A 5 -9.71 -33.92 4.15
N ARG A 6 -11.02 -33.71 4.27
CA ARG A 6 -11.93 -34.64 4.96
C ARG A 6 -12.75 -35.37 3.90
N GLN A 7 -12.41 -36.65 3.68
CA GLN A 7 -13.09 -37.65 2.85
C GLN A 7 -12.92 -37.61 1.31
N GLY A 8 -11.69 -37.49 0.80
CA GLY A 8 -11.35 -37.99 -0.56
C GLY A 8 -11.99 -37.29 -1.77
N GLU A 9 -12.87 -36.31 -1.56
CA GLU A 9 -13.55 -35.56 -2.61
C GLU A 9 -13.27 -34.06 -2.46
N TRP A 10 -12.96 -33.39 -3.57
CA TRP A 10 -12.89 -31.93 -3.60
C TRP A 10 -14.31 -31.40 -3.49
N CYS A 11 -14.73 -30.92 -2.32
CA CYS A 11 -15.97 -30.15 -2.20
C CYS A 11 -15.83 -28.87 -3.03
N THR A 12 -16.32 -28.87 -4.27
CA THR A 12 -16.58 -27.65 -5.02
C THR A 12 -17.74 -26.93 -4.32
N PRO A 13 -17.55 -25.70 -3.81
CA PRO A 13 -18.65 -24.96 -3.22
C PRO A 13 -19.76 -24.78 -4.26
N ALA A 14 -21.00 -25.08 -3.89
CA ALA A 14 -22.15 -24.84 -4.75
C ALA A 14 -22.15 -23.37 -5.21
N ALA A 15 -22.47 -23.14 -6.50
CA ALA A 15 -22.60 -21.81 -7.06
C ALA A 15 -23.66 -21.02 -6.27
N GLY A 16 -23.23 -19.99 -5.53
CA GLY A 16 -24.10 -19.18 -4.67
C GLY A 16 -23.80 -19.22 -3.16
N SER A 17 -22.78 -19.96 -2.70
CA SER A 17 -22.42 -19.97 -1.27
C SER A 17 -22.01 -18.58 -0.74
N THR A 18 -22.62 -18.17 0.38
CA THR A 18 -22.38 -16.88 1.07
C THR A 18 -21.38 -17.01 2.23
N ASP A 19 -20.55 -18.04 2.21
CA ASP A 19 -19.58 -18.29 3.28
C ASP A 19 -18.55 -17.14 3.36
N PRO A 20 -18.45 -16.42 4.49
CA PRO A 20 -17.50 -15.32 4.65
C PRO A 20 -16.04 -15.78 4.45
N ALA A 21 -15.71 -17.03 4.78
CA ALA A 21 -14.36 -17.57 4.59
C ALA A 21 -13.98 -17.66 3.10
N LEU A 22 -14.91 -18.10 2.24
CA LEU A 22 -14.69 -18.18 0.79
C LEU A 22 -14.59 -16.80 0.13
N ARG A 23 -15.21 -15.77 0.72
CA ARG A 23 -15.09 -14.38 0.26
C ARG A 23 -13.74 -13.79 0.66
N ALA A 24 -13.30 -14.00 1.90
CA ALA A 24 -11.99 -13.56 2.38
C ALA A 24 -10.86 -14.18 1.55
N ASP A 25 -10.92 -15.49 1.27
CA ASP A 25 -9.94 -16.17 0.40
C ASP A 25 -9.89 -15.59 -1.01
N ARG A 26 -11.05 -15.21 -1.58
CA ARG A 26 -11.13 -14.61 -2.92
C ARG A 26 -10.55 -13.19 -2.95
N ILE A 27 -10.88 -12.37 -1.94
CA ILE A 27 -10.33 -11.02 -1.78
C ILE A 27 -8.81 -11.12 -1.60
N TRP A 28 -8.36 -12.04 -0.76
CA TRP A 28 -6.93 -12.29 -0.52
C TRP A 28 -6.21 -12.79 -1.77
N GLY A 29 -6.83 -13.67 -2.54
CA GLY A 29 -6.35 -14.10 -3.86
C GLY A 29 -6.22 -12.92 -4.82
N ALA A 30 -7.22 -12.04 -4.89
CA ALA A 30 -7.17 -10.85 -5.73
C ALA A 30 -6.07 -9.86 -5.31
N VAL A 31 -5.85 -9.68 -4.00
CA VAL A 31 -4.74 -8.86 -3.47
C VAL A 31 -3.39 -9.45 -3.88
N GLN A 32 -3.22 -10.77 -3.79
CA GLN A 32 -2.00 -11.45 -4.24
C GLN A 32 -1.81 -11.35 -5.75
N ASP A 33 -2.88 -11.51 -6.54
CA ASP A 33 -2.84 -11.40 -7.99
C ASP A 33 -2.49 -9.97 -8.43
N LEU A 34 -2.99 -8.96 -7.71
CA LEU A 34 -2.66 -7.56 -7.94
C LEU A 34 -1.20 -7.24 -7.55
N ALA A 35 -0.72 -7.80 -6.43
CA ALA A 35 0.61 -7.55 -5.90
C ALA A 35 1.72 -8.29 -6.67
N VAL A 36 1.45 -9.52 -7.11
CA VAL A 36 2.47 -10.44 -7.66
C VAL A 36 2.27 -10.67 -9.16
N GLY A 37 1.02 -10.74 -9.63
CA GLY A 37 0.68 -11.14 -10.99
C GLY A 37 1.00 -12.63 -11.26
N TYR A 38 0.02 -13.40 -11.72
CA TYR A 38 0.28 -14.75 -12.23
C TYR A 38 1.29 -14.69 -13.39
N GLY A 39 2.46 -15.31 -13.21
CA GLY A 39 3.49 -15.45 -14.24
C GLY A 39 4.41 -14.21 -14.44
N TYR A 40 5.55 -14.20 -13.75
CA TYR A 40 6.85 -13.72 -14.28
C TYR A 40 7.09 -12.22 -14.56
N ARG A 41 6.70 -11.29 -13.68
CA ARG A 41 7.25 -9.90 -13.74
C ARG A 41 7.60 -9.34 -12.35
N PRO A 42 8.76 -9.70 -11.76
CA PRO A 42 9.20 -9.13 -10.46
C PRO A 42 9.25 -7.59 -10.45
N GLY A 43 9.43 -6.96 -11.62
CA GLY A 43 9.37 -5.50 -11.75
C GLY A 43 7.97 -4.88 -11.57
N ARG A 44 6.88 -5.65 -11.56
CA ARG A 44 5.52 -5.11 -11.45
C ARG A 44 5.24 -4.51 -10.08
N ALA A 45 5.66 -5.17 -9.00
CA ALA A 45 5.50 -4.63 -7.65
C ALA A 45 6.25 -3.30 -7.49
N ALA A 46 7.48 -3.22 -8.01
CA ALA A 46 8.26 -1.99 -8.03
C ALA A 46 7.62 -0.90 -8.91
N ALA A 47 7.10 -1.26 -10.09
CA ALA A 47 6.41 -0.32 -10.97
C ALA A 47 5.13 0.24 -10.34
N ILE A 48 4.33 -0.61 -9.67
CA ILE A 48 3.11 -0.14 -8.99
C ILE A 48 3.47 0.71 -7.77
N PHE A 49 4.46 0.29 -6.96
CA PHE A 49 4.94 1.11 -5.85
C PHE A 49 5.43 2.48 -6.34
N GLY A 50 6.22 2.51 -7.41
CA GLY A 50 6.66 3.76 -8.05
C GLY A 50 5.50 4.60 -8.57
N ALA A 51 4.48 3.99 -9.18
CA ALA A 51 3.29 4.69 -9.65
C ALA A 51 2.46 5.28 -8.49
N LEU A 52 2.33 4.56 -7.37
CA LEU A 52 1.68 5.05 -6.15
C LEU A 52 2.47 6.22 -5.55
N LEU A 53 3.80 6.11 -5.50
CA LEU A 53 4.67 7.16 -5.00
C LEU A 53 4.54 8.43 -5.84
N LEU A 54 4.64 8.32 -7.16
CA LEU A 54 4.51 9.46 -8.07
C LEU A 54 3.09 10.04 -8.06
N GLY A 55 2.07 9.19 -8.07
CA GLY A 55 0.66 9.60 -8.05
C GLY A 55 0.28 10.28 -6.73
N GLY A 56 0.70 9.74 -5.60
CA GLY A 56 0.54 10.36 -4.29
C GLY A 56 1.30 11.67 -4.20
N THR A 57 2.55 11.71 -4.68
CA THR A 57 3.36 12.95 -4.69
C THR A 57 2.64 14.04 -5.49
N ALA A 58 2.15 13.72 -6.68
CA ALA A 58 1.40 14.65 -7.51
C ALA A 58 0.10 15.12 -6.85
N TYR A 59 -0.63 14.21 -6.18
CA TYR A 59 -1.83 14.55 -5.41
C TYR A 59 -1.50 15.55 -4.30
N PHE A 60 -0.54 15.23 -3.43
CA PHE A 60 -0.19 16.07 -2.28
C PHE A 60 0.56 17.35 -2.67
N ALA A 61 1.22 17.39 -3.83
CA ALA A 61 1.77 18.63 -4.40
C ALA A 61 0.68 19.59 -4.91
N ALA A 62 -0.52 19.10 -5.20
CA ALA A 62 -1.65 19.91 -5.67
C ALA A 62 -2.61 20.34 -4.54
N VAL A 63 -2.36 19.90 -3.30
CA VAL A 63 -3.18 20.26 -2.15
C VAL A 63 -2.98 21.76 -1.84
N PRO A 64 -4.06 22.53 -1.58
CA PRO A 64 -3.94 23.95 -1.27
C PRO A 64 -3.08 24.25 -0.05
N ASP A 65 -2.40 25.39 -0.10
CA ASP A 65 -1.55 25.87 0.98
C ASP A 65 -2.35 26.10 2.26
N CYS A 66 -2.00 25.36 3.31
CA CYS A 66 -2.42 25.65 4.66
C CYS A 66 -1.39 26.53 5.37
N ALA A 67 -1.81 27.70 5.84
CA ALA A 67 -1.01 28.59 6.69
C ALA A 67 0.40 28.92 6.15
N GLY A 68 0.56 28.99 4.82
CA GLY A 68 1.85 29.30 4.18
C GLY A 68 2.84 28.13 4.13
N ALA A 69 2.42 26.92 4.49
CA ALA A 69 3.27 25.74 4.47
C ALA A 69 3.48 25.12 3.08
N GLY A 70 2.79 25.58 2.03
CA GLY A 70 2.92 25.00 0.69
C GLY A 70 2.13 23.69 0.46
N GLY A 71 1.21 23.33 1.37
CA GLY A 71 0.42 22.10 1.31
C GLY A 71 -0.33 21.82 2.62
N LEU A 72 -0.23 20.59 3.13
CA LEU A 72 -0.92 20.18 4.36
C LEU A 72 -0.56 21.05 5.57
N CYS A 73 -1.49 21.19 6.52
CA CYS A 73 -1.22 21.92 7.76
C CYS A 73 -0.22 21.14 8.63
N PRO A 74 0.78 21.81 9.25
CA PRO A 74 1.63 21.15 10.22
C PRO A 74 0.81 20.76 11.46
N VAL A 75 1.14 19.62 12.06
CA VAL A 75 0.50 19.14 13.31
C VAL A 75 0.88 20.05 14.48
N ASN A 76 2.14 20.51 14.51
CA ASN A 76 2.68 21.37 15.57
C ASN A 76 3.07 22.73 15.01
N ALA A 77 2.60 23.82 15.63
CA ALA A 77 2.90 25.19 15.20
C ALA A 77 4.40 25.58 15.30
N GLY A 78 5.21 24.80 16.03
CA GLY A 78 6.66 24.97 16.15
C GLY A 78 7.49 24.05 15.25
N ASP A 79 6.86 23.24 14.40
CA ASP A 79 7.60 22.36 13.48
C ASP A 79 8.27 23.20 12.39
N GLN A 80 9.59 23.07 12.26
CA GLN A 80 10.41 23.81 11.29
C GLN A 80 10.62 23.04 9.99
N ARG A 81 10.02 21.84 9.86
CA ARG A 81 10.15 21.05 8.63
C ARG A 81 9.45 21.74 7.47
N THR A 82 10.16 21.83 6.36
CA THR A 82 9.61 22.29 5.09
C THR A 82 8.72 21.21 4.50
N TRP A 83 7.57 21.60 3.96
CA TRP A 83 6.69 20.69 3.24
C TRP A 83 7.42 20.11 2.02
N ASP A 84 7.45 18.79 1.94
CA ASP A 84 7.94 18.05 0.79
C ASP A 84 6.94 16.90 0.54
N PRO A 85 6.12 16.99 -0.53
CA PRO A 85 5.09 15.99 -0.80
C PRO A 85 5.69 14.64 -1.20
N PHE A 86 6.89 14.61 -1.77
CA PHE A 86 7.57 13.35 -2.12
C PHE A 86 8.01 12.63 -0.85
N LEU A 87 8.68 13.33 0.06
CA LEU A 87 9.11 12.75 1.32
C LEU A 87 7.92 12.32 2.18
N TYR A 88 6.85 13.11 2.22
CA TYR A 88 5.62 12.73 2.91
C TYR A 88 5.02 11.43 2.36
N VAL A 89 4.87 11.31 1.03
CA VAL A 89 4.26 10.10 0.42
C VAL A 89 5.18 8.90 0.53
N LEU A 90 6.50 9.10 0.43
CA LEU A 90 7.48 8.04 0.65
C LEU A 90 7.40 7.49 2.08
N ASP A 91 7.32 8.38 3.08
CA ASP A 91 7.18 8.02 4.50
C ASP A 91 5.85 7.28 4.76
N VAL A 92 4.75 7.71 4.14
CA VAL A 92 3.45 7.02 4.20
C VAL A 92 3.49 5.63 3.55
N LEU A 93 4.20 5.48 2.42
CA LEU A 93 4.28 4.22 1.67
C LEU A 93 5.27 3.21 2.26
N VAL A 94 6.28 3.65 3.01
CA VAL A 94 7.34 2.80 3.58
C VAL A 94 7.03 2.52 5.05
N PRO A 95 6.35 1.42 5.38
CA PRO A 95 5.74 1.23 6.70
C PRO A 95 6.72 1.03 7.87
N ILE A 96 8.00 0.81 7.59
CA ILE A 96 9.01 0.45 8.59
C ILE A 96 9.93 1.64 8.92
N VAL A 97 10.10 2.56 7.98
CA VAL A 97 11.04 3.69 8.12
C VAL A 97 10.24 4.92 8.44
N ASP A 98 10.63 5.62 9.50
CA ASP A 98 10.05 6.90 9.89
C ASP A 98 11.09 7.99 9.60
N ILE A 99 10.85 8.76 8.54
CA ILE A 99 11.65 9.92 8.14
C ILE A 99 11.14 11.18 8.89
N GLY A 100 9.98 11.07 9.53
CA GLY A 100 9.36 12.12 10.34
C GLY A 100 8.48 13.08 9.53
N HIS A 101 8.21 12.83 8.24
CA HIS A 101 7.32 13.65 7.43
C HIS A 101 5.86 13.25 7.64
N GLU A 102 5.53 11.95 7.66
CA GLU A 102 4.16 11.45 7.86
C GLU A 102 3.49 12.09 9.09
N LYS A 103 4.22 12.16 10.20
CA LYS A 103 3.72 12.63 11.51
C LYS A 103 3.77 14.15 11.69
N ALA A 104 4.49 14.86 10.83
CA ALA A 104 4.62 16.32 10.90
C ALA A 104 3.41 17.03 10.30
N TRP A 105 2.65 16.37 9.43
CA TRP A 105 1.58 16.97 8.63
C TRP A 105 0.22 16.36 8.95
N ASN A 106 -0.83 17.17 8.89
CA ASN A 106 -2.18 16.79 9.29
C ASN A 106 -3.12 16.67 8.06
N PRO A 107 -3.23 15.48 7.44
CA PRO A 107 -4.19 15.23 6.38
C PRO A 107 -5.62 15.16 6.96
N ASN A 108 -6.50 16.02 6.45
CA ASN A 108 -7.90 16.10 6.88
C ASN A 108 -8.86 15.89 5.70
N GLY A 109 -10.10 15.53 6.00
CA GLY A 109 -11.14 15.32 4.99
C GLY A 109 -10.73 14.30 3.92
N PRO A 110 -10.78 14.66 2.62
CA PRO A 110 -10.45 13.73 1.53
C PRO A 110 -8.98 13.27 1.54
N ASP A 111 -8.06 14.13 1.96
CA ASP A 111 -6.62 13.84 1.97
C ASP A 111 -6.28 12.69 2.91
N LYS A 112 -7.04 12.57 4.01
CA LYS A 112 -6.92 11.46 4.95
C LYS A 112 -7.26 10.12 4.30
N VAL A 113 -8.26 10.09 3.42
CA VAL A 113 -8.64 8.86 2.70
C VAL A 113 -7.52 8.45 1.75
N VAL A 114 -6.93 9.42 1.03
CA VAL A 114 -5.80 9.15 0.14
C VAL A 114 -4.58 8.66 0.92
N MET A 115 -4.25 9.30 2.05
CA MET A 115 -3.18 8.86 2.95
C MET A 115 -3.41 7.41 3.43
N ILE A 116 -4.62 7.08 3.91
CA ILE A 116 -4.94 5.72 4.38
C ILE A 116 -4.83 4.70 3.24
N ALA A 117 -5.30 5.04 2.04
CA ALA A 117 -5.19 4.18 0.87
C ALA A 117 -3.74 3.91 0.48
N LEU A 118 -2.88 4.94 0.50
CA LEU A 118 -1.44 4.81 0.28
C LEU A 118 -0.79 3.96 1.36
N LEU A 119 -1.08 4.21 2.64
CA LEU A 119 -0.53 3.46 3.77
C LEU A 119 -0.86 1.97 3.68
N VAL A 120 -2.13 1.61 3.43
CA VAL A 120 -2.54 0.21 3.25
C VAL A 120 -1.84 -0.40 2.02
N SER A 121 -1.75 0.34 0.92
CA SER A 121 -1.05 -0.11 -0.28
C SER A 121 0.44 -0.34 0.00
N GLY A 122 1.09 0.54 0.77
CA GLY A 122 2.48 0.44 1.18
C GLY A 122 2.79 -0.88 1.88
N TRP A 123 1.95 -1.28 2.84
CA TRP A 123 2.05 -2.59 3.50
C TRP A 123 1.94 -3.77 2.53
N VAL A 124 0.99 -3.72 1.60
CA VAL A 124 0.81 -4.77 0.58
C VAL A 124 2.05 -4.87 -0.31
N TYR A 125 2.52 -3.75 -0.86
CA TYR A 125 3.64 -3.75 -1.80
C TYR A 125 5.00 -3.97 -1.13
N ALA A 126 5.20 -3.56 0.12
CA ALA A 126 6.42 -3.84 0.88
C ALA A 126 6.67 -5.35 0.97
N THR A 127 5.65 -6.14 1.32
CA THR A 127 5.80 -7.60 1.39
C THR A 127 6.07 -8.23 0.02
N ALA A 128 5.42 -7.73 -1.03
CA ALA A 128 5.64 -8.19 -2.39
C ALA A 128 7.07 -7.88 -2.88
N LEU A 129 7.60 -6.70 -2.54
CA LEU A 129 8.96 -6.27 -2.87
C LEU A 129 10.01 -7.12 -2.16
N VAL A 130 9.86 -7.42 -0.86
CA VAL A 130 10.75 -8.32 -0.12
C VAL A 130 10.75 -9.72 -0.76
N ALA A 131 9.56 -10.25 -1.08
CA ALA A 131 9.44 -11.54 -1.75
C ALA A 131 10.03 -11.54 -3.17
N ALA A 132 9.98 -10.41 -3.88
CA ALA A 132 10.60 -10.26 -5.19
C ALA A 132 12.14 -10.21 -5.08
N ALA A 133 12.67 -9.48 -4.11
CA ALA A 133 14.11 -9.37 -3.85
C ALA A 133 14.72 -10.72 -3.47
N GLY A 134 14.08 -11.48 -2.57
CA GLY A 134 14.55 -12.81 -2.19
C GLY A 134 14.65 -13.79 -3.37
N ARG A 135 13.72 -13.71 -4.33
CA ARG A 135 13.75 -14.53 -5.56
C ARG A 135 14.81 -14.08 -6.55
N ALA A 136 15.13 -12.79 -6.61
CA ALA A 136 16.19 -12.28 -7.47
C ALA A 136 17.56 -12.77 -6.97
N LEU A 137 17.78 -12.72 -5.66
CA LEU A 137 19.00 -13.22 -5.01
C LEU A 137 19.14 -14.74 -5.09
N SER A 138 18.05 -15.50 -5.04
CA SER A 138 18.11 -16.96 -5.18
C SER A 138 18.33 -17.45 -6.61
N ARG A 139 18.34 -16.54 -7.60
CA ARG A 139 18.50 -16.84 -9.03
C ARG A 139 19.87 -16.40 -9.59
N SER A 140 20.71 -15.78 -8.77
CA SER A 140 22.12 -15.44 -9.07
C SER A 140 23.06 -16.42 -8.39
#